data_AF-A0A952ZKS7-F1
#
_entry.id   AF-A0A952ZKS7-F1
#
_cell.length_a   1.000
_cell.length_b   1.000
_cell.length_c   1.000
_cell.angle_alpha   90.00
_cell.angle_beta   90.00
_cell.angle_gamma   90.00
#
_symmetry.space_group_name_H-M   'P 1'
#
loop_
_entity.id
_entity.type
_entity.pdbx_description
1 polymer ?
#
loop_
_entity_poly.entity_id
_entity_poly.type
_entity_poly.pdbx_seq_one_letter_code
_entity_poly.pdbx_strand_id
1 'polypeptide(L)'
;MMIKAVSSLRGRLLLGVVLLIAAALGAYFYFNDLQAWPRGEALGIALAPVIDKGGDERALVARVIWLNYLELRHVAANWSGVFWGFSFAAAGMSALAALVLKLETLIENERLKKDLAAICSIVAALLVTISTSGDFQRKWQANRIAAAELERLGYEFLETDGAHARSYLASVGQILLRKNVAIAGNSDARAAAAQKERSESPGK
;
A
#
# COMPACT_ATOMS: atom_id res chain seq x y z
N MET A 1 0.90 -48.57 -18.48
CA MET A 1 0.94 -47.90 -17.16
C MET A 1 1.47 -46.44 -17.21
N MET A 2 1.60 -45.81 -18.40
CA MET A 2 2.19 -44.47 -18.58
C MET A 2 1.22 -43.27 -18.46
N ILE A 3 -0.09 -43.50 -18.48
CA ILE A 3 -1.08 -42.41 -18.56
C ILE A 3 -1.39 -41.79 -17.18
N LYS A 4 -1.18 -42.53 -16.07
CA LYS A 4 -1.47 -42.03 -14.71
C LYS A 4 -0.45 -40.99 -14.22
N ALA A 5 0.83 -41.08 -14.61
CA ALA A 5 1.88 -40.20 -14.12
C ALA A 5 1.80 -38.76 -14.65
N VAL A 6 1.41 -38.57 -15.92
CA VAL A 6 1.23 -37.23 -16.52
C VAL A 6 0.05 -36.48 -15.89
N SER A 7 -0.98 -37.19 -15.43
CA SER A 7 -2.15 -36.60 -14.75
C SER A 7 -1.82 -36.05 -13.35
N SER A 8 -0.89 -36.69 -12.63
CA SER A 8 -0.53 -36.26 -11.26
C SER A 8 0.38 -35.03 -11.26
N LEU A 9 1.28 -34.89 -12.24
CA LEU A 9 2.16 -33.73 -12.37
C LEU A 9 1.36 -32.48 -12.77
N ARG A 10 0.47 -32.60 -13.76
CA ARG A 10 -0.47 -31.52 -14.12
C ARG A 10 -1.38 -31.16 -12.95
N GLY A 11 -1.85 -32.16 -12.20
CA GLY A 11 -2.68 -31.95 -11.00
C GLY A 11 -1.95 -31.19 -9.89
N ARG A 12 -0.67 -31.49 -9.61
CA ARG A 12 0.12 -30.80 -8.57
C ARG A 12 0.50 -29.38 -8.97
N LEU A 13 0.79 -29.16 -10.26
CA LEU A 13 1.12 -27.83 -10.78
C LEU A 13 -0.13 -26.94 -10.82
N LEU A 14 -1.28 -27.50 -11.21
CA LEU A 14 -2.59 -26.86 -11.05
C LEU A 14 -2.88 -26.56 -9.58
N LEU A 15 -2.59 -27.48 -8.66
CA LEU A 15 -2.80 -27.25 -7.23
C LEU A 15 -1.94 -26.09 -6.70
N GLY A 16 -0.67 -26.00 -7.11
CA GLY A 16 0.21 -24.89 -6.75
C GLY A 16 -0.26 -23.55 -7.29
N VAL A 17 -0.71 -23.51 -8.56
CA VAL A 17 -1.30 -22.31 -9.17
C VAL A 17 -2.61 -21.93 -8.49
N VAL A 18 -3.47 -22.91 -8.17
CA VAL A 18 -4.73 -22.69 -7.46
C VAL A 18 -4.47 -22.18 -6.04
N LEU A 19 -3.47 -22.69 -5.32
CA LEU A 19 -3.09 -22.18 -4.01
C LEU A 19 -2.53 -20.76 -4.09
N LEU A 20 -1.74 -20.43 -5.11
CA LEU A 20 -1.27 -19.07 -5.36
C LEU A 20 -2.43 -18.11 -5.69
N ILE A 21 -3.37 -18.54 -6.54
CA ILE A 21 -4.57 -17.76 -6.86
C ILE A 21 -5.47 -17.63 -5.63
N ALA A 22 -5.65 -18.68 -4.83
CA ALA A 22 -6.43 -18.65 -3.60
C ALA A 22 -5.76 -17.78 -2.53
N ALA A 23 -4.43 -17.76 -2.45
CA ALA A 23 -3.68 -16.85 -1.58
C ALA A 23 -3.77 -15.40 -2.08
N ALA A 24 -3.72 -15.17 -3.40
CA ALA A 24 -3.91 -13.85 -3.99
C ALA A 24 -5.34 -13.32 -3.81
N LEU A 25 -6.34 -14.18 -3.99
CA LEU A 25 -7.75 -13.88 -3.72
C LEU A 25 -8.00 -13.70 -2.22
N GLY A 26 -7.42 -14.54 -1.37
CA GLY A 26 -7.50 -14.42 0.08
C GLY A 26 -6.86 -13.13 0.57
N ALA A 27 -5.71 -12.74 0.03
CA ALA A 27 -5.10 -11.44 0.29
C ALA A 27 -5.98 -10.30 -0.24
N TYR A 28 -6.53 -10.41 -1.46
CA TYR A 28 -7.45 -9.43 -2.02
C TYR A 28 -8.68 -9.23 -1.14
N PHE A 29 -9.35 -10.33 -0.73
CA PHE A 29 -10.49 -10.30 0.18
C PHE A 29 -10.10 -9.79 1.57
N TYR A 30 -8.96 -10.20 2.12
CA TYR A 30 -8.47 -9.70 3.41
C TYR A 30 -8.16 -8.20 3.37
N PHE A 31 -7.55 -7.70 2.28
CA PHE A 31 -7.33 -6.27 2.08
C PHE A 31 -8.64 -5.51 1.84
N ASN A 32 -9.65 -6.15 1.26
CA ASN A 32 -11.00 -5.60 1.17
C ASN A 32 -11.71 -5.58 2.54
N ASP A 33 -11.60 -6.64 3.33
CA ASP A 33 -12.22 -6.75 4.67
C ASP A 33 -11.53 -5.84 5.71
N LEU A 34 -10.25 -5.51 5.52
CA LEU A 34 -9.59 -4.47 6.32
C LEU A 34 -10.21 -3.08 6.13
N GLN A 35 -11.03 -2.86 5.10
CA GLN A 35 -11.86 -1.65 5.00
C GLN A 35 -12.98 -1.61 6.06
N ALA A 36 -13.34 -2.76 6.65
CA ALA A 36 -14.33 -2.85 7.72
C ALA A 36 -13.74 -2.66 9.14
N TRP A 37 -12.43 -2.38 9.26
CA TRP A 37 -11.87 -2.08 10.59
C TRP A 37 -12.23 -0.64 11.00
N PRO A 38 -12.87 -0.43 12.17
CA PRO A 38 -13.50 0.83 12.57
C PRO A 38 -12.47 1.87 13.04
N ARG A 39 -11.42 2.11 12.25
CA ARG A 39 -10.37 3.06 12.58
C ARG A 39 -10.72 4.43 12.03
N GLY A 40 -11.41 5.22 12.86
CA GLY A 40 -11.84 6.58 12.53
C GLY A 40 -13.32 6.85 12.77
N GLU A 41 -14.08 5.84 13.22
CA GLU A 41 -15.50 6.00 13.55
C GLU A 41 -15.76 7.05 14.62
N ALA A 42 -14.85 7.22 15.59
CA ALA A 42 -15.05 8.20 16.67
C ALA A 42 -15.22 9.63 16.14
N LEU A 43 -14.36 10.06 15.21
CA LEU A 43 -14.47 11.38 14.59
C LEU A 43 -15.70 11.48 13.69
N GLY A 44 -16.01 10.43 12.93
CA GLY A 44 -17.19 10.39 12.07
C GLY A 44 -18.50 10.48 12.86
N ILE A 45 -18.60 9.73 13.96
CA ILE A 45 -19.72 9.76 14.91
C ILE A 45 -19.83 11.15 15.55
N ALA A 46 -18.71 11.77 15.91
CA ALA A 46 -18.71 13.09 16.54
C ALA A 46 -19.09 14.22 15.57
N LEU A 47 -18.71 14.12 14.29
CA LEU A 47 -19.06 15.10 13.25
C LEU A 47 -20.46 14.87 12.66
N ALA A 48 -21.01 13.66 12.75
CA ALA A 48 -22.31 13.31 12.17
C ALA A 48 -23.45 14.29 12.55
N PRO A 49 -23.64 14.69 13.82
CA PRO A 49 -24.68 15.65 14.19
C PRO A 49 -24.55 17.01 13.51
N VAL A 50 -23.32 17.46 13.22
CA VAL A 50 -23.07 18.73 12.51
C VAL A 50 -23.31 18.57 11.01
N ILE A 51 -22.92 17.43 10.45
CA ILE A 51 -23.11 17.11 9.03
C ILE A 51 -24.59 16.92 8.70
N ASP A 52 -25.34 16.21 9.56
CA ASP A 52 -26.73 15.81 9.33
C ASP A 52 -27.70 16.98 9.50
N LYS A 53 -27.38 17.97 10.35
CA LYS A 53 -28.15 19.22 10.45
C LYS A 53 -28.22 19.97 9.12
N GLY A 54 -27.19 19.86 8.28
CA GLY A 54 -27.14 20.44 6.94
C GLY A 54 -27.23 21.97 6.90
N GLY A 55 -27.19 22.54 5.68
CA GLY A 55 -27.59 23.92 5.41
C GLY A 55 -26.64 25.05 5.84
N ASP A 56 -25.57 24.78 6.59
CA ASP A 56 -24.62 25.80 7.10
C ASP A 56 -23.16 25.54 6.66
N GLU A 57 -22.34 26.59 6.65
CA GLU A 57 -20.89 26.55 6.35
C GLU A 57 -20.18 25.54 7.26
N ARG A 58 -20.64 25.40 8.51
CA ARG A 58 -20.15 24.41 9.48
C ARG A 58 -20.32 22.96 8.98
N ALA A 59 -21.48 22.63 8.41
CA ALA A 59 -21.75 21.29 7.91
C ALA A 59 -20.86 20.95 6.71
N LEU A 60 -20.60 21.94 5.84
CA LEU A 60 -19.66 21.79 4.72
C LEU A 60 -18.24 21.52 5.24
N VAL A 61 -17.77 22.31 6.20
CA VAL A 61 -16.42 22.17 6.76
C VAL A 61 -16.24 20.84 7.48
N ALA A 62 -17.22 20.43 8.29
CA ALA A 62 -17.24 19.12 8.94
C ALA A 62 -17.13 17.99 7.91
N ARG A 63 -17.88 18.08 6.80
CA ARG A 63 -17.83 17.10 5.71
C ARG A 63 -16.47 17.09 5.01
N VAL A 64 -15.86 18.26 4.76
CA VAL A 64 -14.54 18.37 4.14
C VAL A 64 -13.47 17.73 5.04
N ILE A 65 -13.46 18.03 6.34
CA ILE A 65 -12.54 17.41 7.30
C ILE A 65 -12.72 15.90 7.30
N TRP A 66 -13.97 15.43 7.40
CA TRP A 66 -14.29 14.01 7.47
C TRP A 66 -13.85 13.23 6.22
N LEU A 67 -14.22 13.72 5.03
CA LEU A 67 -13.91 13.03 3.78
C LEU A 67 -12.40 12.96 3.53
N ASN A 68 -11.68 14.05 3.78
CA ASN A 68 -10.22 14.05 3.65
C ASN A 68 -9.56 13.13 4.69
N TYR A 69 -10.06 13.12 5.92
CA TYR A 69 -9.56 12.21 6.95
C TYR A 69 -9.68 10.75 6.49
N LEU A 70 -10.88 10.34 6.04
CA LEU A 70 -11.12 8.99 5.53
C LEU A 70 -10.21 8.66 4.35
N GLU A 71 -10.13 9.55 3.35
CA GLU A 71 -9.30 9.33 2.18
C GLU A 71 -7.83 9.08 2.57
N LEU A 72 -7.25 9.93 3.42
CA LEU A 72 -5.85 9.79 3.83
C LEU A 72 -5.61 8.51 4.63
N ARG A 73 -6.57 8.07 5.45
CA ARG A 73 -6.51 6.80 6.18
C ARG A 73 -6.55 5.61 5.23
N HIS A 74 -7.46 5.62 4.25
CA HIS A 74 -7.54 4.57 3.22
C HIS A 74 -6.28 4.50 2.37
N VAL A 75 -5.78 5.65 1.90
CA VAL A 75 -4.55 5.73 1.11
C VAL A 75 -3.35 5.23 1.93
N ALA A 76 -3.25 5.59 3.22
CA ALA A 76 -2.22 5.05 4.10
C ALA A 76 -2.31 3.51 4.22
N ALA A 77 -3.50 2.96 4.44
CA ALA A 77 -3.71 1.52 4.51
C ALA A 77 -3.29 0.81 3.21
N ASN A 78 -3.65 1.38 2.05
CA ASN A 78 -3.26 0.84 0.75
C ASN A 78 -1.74 0.81 0.57
N TRP A 79 -1.04 1.90 0.93
CA TRP A 79 0.43 1.91 0.85
C TRP A 79 1.09 0.91 1.81
N SER A 80 0.52 0.70 3.01
CA SER A 80 0.96 -0.39 3.91
C SER A 80 0.77 -1.76 3.27
N GLY A 81 -0.41 -2.01 2.70
CA GLY A 81 -0.73 -3.28 2.07
C GLY A 81 0.21 -3.60 0.91
N VAL A 82 0.51 -2.62 0.05
CA VAL A 82 1.46 -2.78 -1.05
C VAL A 82 2.88 -3.03 -0.53
N PHE A 83 3.36 -2.23 0.42
CA PHE A 83 4.72 -2.36 0.95
C PHE A 83 4.96 -3.72 1.63
N TRP A 84 4.08 -4.09 2.57
CA TRP A 84 4.20 -5.36 3.28
C TRP A 84 3.86 -6.54 2.38
N GLY A 85 2.88 -6.40 1.50
CA GLY A 85 2.51 -7.42 0.51
C GLY A 85 3.69 -7.78 -0.39
N PHE A 86 4.38 -6.79 -0.97
CA PHE A 86 5.56 -7.04 -1.80
C PHE A 86 6.73 -7.60 -1.00
N SER A 87 6.94 -7.12 0.23
CA SER A 87 8.03 -7.60 1.08
C SER A 87 7.84 -9.08 1.46
N PHE A 88 6.64 -9.46 1.91
CA PHE A 88 6.33 -10.86 2.26
C PHE A 88 6.25 -11.76 1.02
N ALA A 89 5.69 -11.27 -0.09
CA ALA A 89 5.68 -12.03 -1.34
C ALA A 89 7.11 -12.27 -1.85
N ALA A 90 8.01 -11.28 -1.79
CA ALA A 90 9.40 -11.46 -2.17
C ALA A 90 10.12 -12.50 -1.30
N ALA A 91 9.90 -12.45 0.02
CA ALA A 91 10.45 -13.44 0.95
C ALA A 91 9.90 -14.85 0.64
N GLY A 92 8.60 -14.97 0.40
CA GLY A 92 7.95 -16.23 0.02
C GLY A 92 8.50 -16.79 -1.30
N MET A 93 8.64 -15.95 -2.33
CA MET A 93 9.19 -16.35 -3.63
C MET A 93 10.67 -16.76 -3.53
N SER A 94 11.45 -16.06 -2.70
CA SER A 94 12.84 -16.44 -2.40
C SER A 94 12.93 -17.81 -1.71
N ALA A 95 12.06 -18.04 -0.71
CA ALA A 95 12.00 -19.32 -0.01
C ALA A 95 11.53 -20.46 -0.94
N LEU A 96 10.55 -20.19 -1.81
CA LEU A 96 10.08 -21.15 -2.82
C LEU A 96 11.15 -21.49 -3.84
N ALA A 97 11.96 -20.51 -4.28
CA ALA A 97 13.09 -20.78 -5.17
C ALA A 97 14.08 -21.78 -4.54
N ALA A 98 14.42 -21.57 -3.27
CA ALA A 98 15.29 -22.49 -2.53
C ALA A 98 14.65 -23.88 -2.31
N LEU A 99 13.35 -23.92 -2.01
CA LEU A 99 12.61 -25.15 -1.77
C LEU A 99 12.49 -26.00 -3.05
N VAL A 100 12.20 -25.39 -4.20
CA VAL A 100 12.13 -26.05 -5.51
C VAL A 100 13.46 -26.72 -5.84
N LEU A 101 14.59 -26.08 -5.52
CA LEU A 101 15.91 -26.68 -5.74
C LEU A 101 16.19 -27.89 -4.82
N LYS A 102 15.54 -27.97 -3.66
CA LYS A 102 15.81 -28.98 -2.64
C LYS A 102 14.84 -30.17 -2.66
N LEU A 103 13.63 -30.01 -3.23
CA LEU A 103 12.63 -31.07 -3.29
C LEU A 103 12.78 -31.95 -4.55
N GLU A 104 13.65 -32.96 -4.46
CA GLU A 104 13.84 -33.95 -5.53
C GLU A 104 12.60 -34.83 -5.78
N THR A 105 11.74 -34.99 -4.77
CA THR A 105 10.54 -35.83 -4.85
C THR A 105 9.36 -35.16 -5.58
N LEU A 106 9.44 -33.86 -5.86
CA LEU A 106 8.33 -33.10 -6.46
C LEU A 106 8.51 -32.83 -7.96
N ILE A 107 9.75 -32.67 -8.43
CA ILE A 107 10.09 -32.36 -9.83
C ILE A 107 11.34 -33.17 -10.22
N GLU A 108 11.15 -34.26 -10.95
CA GLU A 108 12.25 -35.10 -11.46
C GLU A 108 13.00 -34.45 -12.64
N ASN A 109 12.38 -33.46 -13.31
CA ASN A 109 12.99 -32.78 -14.44
C ASN A 109 13.86 -31.59 -13.98
N GLU A 110 15.17 -31.81 -14.01
CA GLU A 110 16.17 -30.85 -13.54
C GLU A 110 16.18 -29.52 -14.31
N ARG A 111 15.71 -29.49 -15.56
CA ARG A 111 15.55 -28.26 -16.34
C ARG A 111 14.38 -27.42 -15.83
N LEU A 112 13.21 -28.04 -15.67
CA LEU A 112 12.02 -27.35 -15.14
C LEU A 112 12.23 -26.82 -13.73
N LYS A 113 12.93 -27.58 -12.90
CA LYS A 113 13.30 -27.20 -11.52
C LYS A 113 14.14 -25.92 -11.50
N LYS A 114 15.15 -25.82 -12.36
CA LYS A 114 16.01 -24.65 -12.49
C LYS A 114 15.26 -23.44 -13.05
N ASP A 115 14.42 -23.65 -14.08
CA ASP A 115 13.63 -22.57 -14.69
C ASP A 115 12.63 -21.96 -13.68
N LEU A 116 11.95 -22.81 -12.89
CA LEU A 116 11.03 -22.36 -11.83
C LEU A 116 11.76 -21.59 -10.72
N ALA A 117 12.90 -22.10 -10.26
CA ALA A 117 13.70 -21.40 -9.25
C ALA A 117 14.19 -20.03 -9.77
N ALA A 118 14.59 -19.96 -11.04
CA ALA A 118 15.00 -18.72 -11.67
C ALA A 118 13.84 -17.71 -11.77
N ILE A 119 12.65 -18.13 -12.21
CA ILE A 119 11.47 -17.27 -12.26
C ILE A 119 11.12 -16.75 -10.86
N CYS A 120 11.10 -17.63 -9.85
CA CYS A 120 10.81 -17.23 -8.48
C CYS A 120 11.81 -16.19 -7.96
N SER A 121 13.10 -16.38 -8.25
CA SER A 121 14.18 -15.45 -7.89
C SER A 121 14.02 -14.09 -8.58
N ILE A 122 13.73 -14.07 -9.89
CA ILE A 122 13.52 -12.83 -10.66
C ILE A 122 12.30 -12.07 -10.12
N VAL A 123 11.18 -12.75 -9.88
CA VAL A 123 9.98 -12.12 -9.31
C VAL A 123 10.26 -11.56 -7.93
N ALA A 124 10.97 -12.29 -7.07
CA ALA A 124 11.37 -11.79 -5.76
C ALA A 124 12.22 -10.52 -5.86
N ALA A 125 13.23 -10.51 -6.75
CA ALA A 125 14.06 -9.34 -6.99
C ALA A 125 13.23 -8.14 -7.48
N LEU A 126 12.32 -8.34 -8.43
CA LEU A 126 11.44 -7.30 -8.93
C LEU A 126 10.54 -6.72 -7.83
N LEU A 127 9.95 -7.57 -6.98
CA LEU A 127 9.12 -7.13 -5.87
C LEU A 127 9.90 -6.28 -4.87
N VAL A 128 11.14 -6.67 -4.54
CA VAL A 128 12.04 -5.89 -3.68
C VAL A 128 12.38 -4.56 -4.34
N THR A 129 12.74 -4.55 -5.63
CA THR A 129 13.05 -3.32 -6.37
C THR A 129 11.87 -2.37 -6.43
N ILE A 130 10.65 -2.86 -6.71
CA ILE A 130 9.45 -2.02 -6.74
C ILE A 130 9.14 -1.48 -5.34
N SER A 131 9.23 -2.33 -4.31
CA SER A 131 9.00 -1.94 -2.91
C SER A 131 9.94 -0.82 -2.44
N THR A 132 11.22 -0.92 -2.81
CA THR A 132 12.27 0.04 -2.43
C THR A 132 12.25 1.31 -3.28
N SER A 133 12.07 1.20 -4.59
CA SER A 133 12.05 2.37 -5.50
C SER A 133 10.81 3.24 -5.34
N GLY A 134 9.65 2.63 -5.03
CA GLY A 134 8.34 3.28 -4.95
C GLY A 134 8.13 4.20 -3.74
N ASP A 135 9.06 4.19 -2.79
CA ASP A 135 9.07 5.04 -1.60
C ASP A 135 7.77 4.96 -0.77
N PHE A 136 7.22 3.75 -0.70
CA PHE A 136 5.92 3.49 -0.09
C PHE A 136 5.91 3.83 1.40
N GLN A 137 7.06 3.69 2.07
CA GLN A 137 7.20 4.05 3.48
C GLN A 137 6.97 5.55 3.71
N ARG A 138 7.56 6.43 2.90
CA ARG A 138 7.33 7.88 3.05
C ARG A 138 5.89 8.23 2.70
N LYS A 139 5.33 7.68 1.62
CA LYS A 139 3.92 7.89 1.25
C LYS A 139 2.99 7.47 2.39
N TRP A 140 3.24 6.32 2.99
CA TRP A 140 2.50 5.84 4.15
C TRP A 140 2.61 6.80 5.35
N GLN A 141 3.83 7.20 5.72
CA GLN A 141 4.07 8.13 6.84
C GLN A 141 3.37 9.47 6.62
N ALA A 142 3.53 10.07 5.43
CA ALA A 142 2.94 11.36 5.10
C ALA A 142 1.40 11.32 5.19
N ASN A 143 0.76 10.28 4.66
CA ASN A 143 -0.70 10.12 4.75
C ASN A 143 -1.16 9.88 6.20
N ARG A 144 -0.41 9.12 7.01
CA ARG A 144 -0.74 8.91 8.43
C ARG A 144 -0.64 10.17 9.27
N ILE A 145 0.42 10.95 9.08
CA ILE A 145 0.62 12.21 9.81
C ILE A 145 -0.51 13.18 9.44
N ALA A 146 -0.77 13.37 8.15
CA ALA A 146 -1.83 14.25 7.69
C ALA A 146 -3.23 13.81 8.15
N ALA A 147 -3.51 12.51 8.20
CA ALA A 147 -4.75 12.00 8.79
C ALA A 147 -4.86 12.32 10.29
N ALA A 148 -3.78 12.16 11.07
CA ALA A 148 -3.78 12.51 12.49
C ALA A 148 -3.98 14.03 12.71
N GLU A 149 -3.41 14.86 11.84
CA GLU A 149 -3.62 16.31 11.86
C GLU A 149 -5.06 16.70 11.54
N LEU A 150 -5.69 16.05 10.54
CA LEU A 150 -7.11 16.26 10.23
C LEU A 150 -8.03 15.78 11.36
N GLU A 151 -7.68 14.69 12.03
CA GLU A 151 -8.42 14.20 13.19
C GLU A 151 -8.38 15.20 14.35
N ARG A 152 -7.19 15.72 14.67
CA ARG A 152 -7.03 16.79 15.65
C ARG A 152 -7.83 18.04 15.25
N LEU A 153 -7.76 18.44 13.98
CA LEU A 153 -8.49 19.59 13.45
C LEU A 153 -10.01 19.40 13.57
N GLY A 154 -10.50 18.17 13.35
CA GLY A 154 -11.91 17.84 13.52
C GLY A 154 -12.38 17.92 14.98
N TYR A 155 -11.55 17.51 15.94
CA TYR A 155 -11.87 17.69 17.36
C TYR A 155 -11.83 19.17 17.78
N GLU A 156 -10.86 19.94 17.29
CA GLU A 156 -10.80 21.40 17.53
C GLU A 156 -12.02 22.14 16.93
N PHE A 157 -12.46 21.71 15.75
CA PHE A 157 -13.69 22.21 15.12
C PHE A 157 -14.93 21.92 15.99
N LEU A 158 -15.01 20.72 16.58
CA LEU A 158 -16.10 20.35 17.48
C LEU A 158 -16.06 21.10 18.81
N GLU A 159 -14.86 21.30 19.38
CA GLU A 159 -14.66 22.02 20.64
C GLU A 159 -15.12 23.49 20.54
N THR A 160 -14.94 24.10 19.39
CA THR A 160 -15.31 25.50 19.13
C THR A 160 -16.71 25.67 18.53
N ASP A 161 -17.51 24.60 18.46
CA ASP A 161 -18.81 24.58 17.77
C ASP A 161 -18.73 25.11 16.32
N GLY A 162 -17.60 24.90 15.65
CA GLY A 162 -17.35 25.38 14.29
C GLY A 162 -17.28 26.90 14.16
N ALA A 163 -16.93 27.61 15.23
CA ALA A 163 -16.64 29.04 15.17
C ALA A 163 -15.57 29.33 14.10
N HIS A 164 -15.79 30.33 13.24
CA HIS A 164 -14.90 30.66 12.14
C HIS A 164 -14.66 29.50 11.14
N ALA A 165 -15.68 28.71 10.81
CA ALA A 165 -15.62 27.56 9.89
C ALA A 165 -14.67 27.71 8.69
N ARG A 166 -14.61 28.87 8.04
CA ARG A 166 -13.72 29.13 6.90
C ARG A 166 -12.22 29.00 7.21
N SER A 167 -11.77 29.31 8.43
CA SER A 167 -10.36 29.16 8.83
C SER A 167 -9.93 27.69 8.80
N TYR A 168 -10.84 26.77 9.16
CA TYR A 168 -10.60 25.33 9.11
C TYR A 168 -10.38 24.82 7.68
N LEU A 169 -11.02 25.41 6.66
CA LEU A 169 -10.74 25.06 5.27
C LEU A 169 -9.30 25.42 4.87
N ALA A 170 -8.80 26.56 5.33
CA ALA A 170 -7.41 26.94 5.12
C ALA A 170 -6.46 25.96 5.82
N SER A 171 -6.79 25.53 7.04
CA SER A 171 -6.04 24.51 7.78
C SER A 171 -6.03 23.16 7.06
N VAL A 172 -7.17 22.70 6.53
CA VAL A 172 -7.24 21.49 5.68
C VAL A 172 -6.31 21.63 4.47
N GLY A 173 -6.38 22.76 3.76
CA GLY A 173 -5.51 23.04 2.61
C GLY A 173 -4.02 22.97 2.97
N GLN A 174 -3.62 23.54 4.11
CA GLN A 174 -2.25 23.51 4.60
C GLN A 174 -1.78 22.09 4.96
N ILE A 175 -2.64 21.27 5.57
CA ILE A 175 -2.34 19.86 5.87
C ILE A 175 -2.10 19.08 4.57
N LEU A 176 -2.99 19.24 3.58
CA LEU A 176 -2.88 18.56 2.29
C LEU A 176 -1.64 19.01 1.51
N LEU A 177 -1.32 20.30 1.55
CA LEU A 177 -0.11 20.83 0.93
C LEU A 177 1.15 20.24 1.58
N ARG A 178 1.25 20.25 2.92
CA ARG A 178 2.39 19.67 3.64
C ARG A 178 2.55 18.18 3.33
N LYS A 179 1.46 17.43 3.27
CA LYS A 179 1.45 16.02 2.82
C LYS A 179 2.05 15.87 1.42
N ASN A 180 1.58 16.67 0.46
CA ASN A 180 2.03 16.60 -0.93
C ASN A 180 3.50 16.97 -1.07
N VAL A 181 3.96 18.02 -0.37
CA VAL A 181 5.38 18.39 -0.31
C VAL A 181 6.22 17.28 0.31
N ALA A 182 5.76 16.66 1.41
CA ALA A 182 6.46 15.53 2.03
C ALA A 182 6.58 14.33 1.06
N ILE A 183 5.57 14.09 0.23
CA ILE A 183 5.63 13.02 -0.78
C ILE A 183 6.56 13.40 -1.95
N ALA A 184 6.46 14.63 -2.44
CA ALA A 184 7.16 15.11 -3.63
C ALA A 184 8.62 15.53 -3.39
N GLY A 185 8.99 15.95 -2.19
CA GLY A 185 10.33 16.51 -1.89
C GLY A 185 11.52 15.58 -2.16
N ASN A 186 11.30 14.29 -2.41
CA ASN A 186 12.36 13.36 -2.84
C ASN A 186 12.45 13.20 -4.36
N SER A 187 11.44 13.61 -5.12
CA SER A 187 11.48 13.65 -6.59
C SER A 187 12.55 14.63 -7.05
N ASP A 188 12.59 15.80 -6.41
CA ASP A 188 13.53 16.88 -6.73
C ASP A 188 14.95 16.53 -6.25
N ALA A 189 15.10 15.94 -5.07
CA ALA A 189 16.39 15.47 -4.57
C ALA A 189 16.97 14.33 -5.42
N ARG A 190 16.14 13.40 -5.90
CA ARG A 190 16.54 12.33 -6.82
C ARG A 190 16.89 12.85 -8.22
N ALA A 191 16.12 13.83 -8.74
CA ALA A 191 16.43 14.48 -10.00
C ALA A 191 17.77 15.22 -9.92
N ALA A 192 18.03 15.93 -8.83
CA ALA A 192 19.28 16.63 -8.57
C ALA A 192 20.47 15.64 -8.44
N ALA A 193 20.30 14.52 -7.75
CA ALA A 193 21.34 13.49 -7.63
C ALA A 193 21.67 12.83 -8.98
N ALA A 194 20.65 12.48 -9.77
CA ALA A 194 20.84 11.91 -11.11
C ALA A 194 21.50 12.90 -12.09
N GLN A 195 21.21 14.19 -11.95
CA GLN A 195 21.84 15.24 -12.74
C GLN A 195 23.30 15.44 -12.34
N LYS A 196 23.62 15.35 -11.05
CA LYS A 196 24.98 15.40 -10.52
C LYS A 196 25.84 14.23 -11.00
N GLU A 197 25.32 12.99 -10.95
CA GLU A 197 26.01 11.81 -11.48
C GLU A 197 26.28 11.90 -12.99
N ARG A 198 25.35 12.48 -13.78
CA ARG A 198 25.56 12.72 -15.21
C ARG A 198 26.61 13.78 -15.50
N SER A 199 26.72 14.82 -14.67
CA SER A 199 27.77 15.84 -14.81
C SER A 199 29.15 15.38 -14.34
N GLU A 200 29.20 14.38 -13.45
CA GLU A 200 30.44 13.87 -12.85
C GLU A 200 30.98 12.61 -13.54
N SER A 201 30.26 12.03 -14.51
CA SER A 201 30.79 10.94 -15.35
C SER A 201 31.56 11.54 -16.54
N PRO A 202 32.91 11.62 -16.49
CA PRO A 202 33.68 12.06 -17.63
C PRO A 202 33.62 10.94 -18.67
N GLY A 203 33.29 11.29 -19.91
CA GLY A 203 33.21 10.34 -21.01
C GLY A 203 34.41 9.39 -21.03
N LYS A 204 34.12 8.09 -20.94
CA LYS A 204 35.03 7.05 -21.40
C LYS A 204 34.90 6.91 -22.92
#